data_AF-A0A0A1TXD3-F1
#
_entry.id   AF-A0A0A1TXD3-F1
#
_cell.length_a   1.000
_cell.length_b   1.000
_cell.length_c   1.000
_cell.angle_alpha   90.00
_cell.angle_beta   90.00
_cell.angle_gamma   90.00
#
_symmetry.space_group_name_H-M   'P 1'
#
loop_
_entity.id
_entity.type
_entity.pdbx_description
1 polymer ?
#
loop_
_entity_poly.entity_id
_entity_poly.type
_entity_poly.pdbx_seq_one_letter_code
_entity_poly.pdbx_strand_id
1 'polypeptide(L)'
;MGGIELLLSSTLNVVLNIEIYGYGFLNMKEDNVIMSEGNVLFNGFSKCVLDGMSMFTLKGSVEFGESSTLSLKGYSSISSETPFGIYGNAVTEAQDDSIIMTTSTISFYGTSKLLLHNATMLASSSTLSFYGNSIGIFDGSAGLTSETIAYVYGDANITFKGTSRIIPTNSLSCGDRGCFCIGIVYNYFEKQFNCWSYKLYVYQCKCSYFNGRKFICK
;
A
#
# COMPACT_ATOMS: atom_id res chain seq x y z
N MET A 1 -5.47 10.16 -29.18
CA MET A 1 -4.15 10.44 -28.56
C MET A 1 -3.62 9.10 -28.07
N GLY A 2 -2.50 8.65 -28.64
CA GLY A 2 -2.00 7.28 -28.47
C GLY A 2 -1.30 7.08 -27.13
N GLY A 3 -1.78 6.11 -26.35
CA GLY A 3 -0.99 5.53 -25.27
C GLY A 3 0.05 4.59 -25.89
N ILE A 4 1.28 4.65 -25.38
CA ILE A 4 2.29 3.62 -25.65
C ILE A 4 1.89 2.41 -24.79
N GLU A 5 1.53 1.31 -25.43
CA GLU A 5 1.34 0.02 -24.77
C GLU A 5 2.64 -0.78 -24.91
N LEU A 6 3.34 -0.99 -23.79
CA LEU A 6 4.48 -1.92 -23.75
C LEU A 6 3.94 -3.32 -23.47
N LEU A 7 3.64 -4.07 -24.54
CA LEU A 7 3.35 -5.50 -24.46
C LEU A 7 4.67 -6.27 -24.39
N LEU A 8 5.04 -6.69 -23.19
CA LEU A 8 6.17 -7.60 -23.01
C LEU A 8 5.67 -9.04 -23.17
N SER A 9 6.39 -9.85 -23.95
CA SER A 9 6.20 -11.30 -23.98
C SER A 9 7.39 -11.96 -23.31
N SER A 10 7.18 -12.53 -22.11
CA SER A 10 8.10 -13.45 -21.41
C SER A 10 9.58 -13.01 -21.23
N THR A 11 9.89 -11.72 -21.34
CA THR A 11 11.29 -11.25 -21.44
C THR A 11 11.74 -10.53 -20.18
N LEU A 12 12.81 -11.04 -19.56
CA LEU A 12 13.67 -10.34 -18.62
C LEU A 12 14.24 -9.07 -19.30
N ASN A 13 13.68 -7.91 -19.00
CA ASN A 13 14.27 -6.64 -19.42
C ASN A 13 14.94 -5.97 -18.22
N VAL A 14 16.25 -5.72 -18.33
CA VAL A 14 16.97 -4.82 -17.41
C VAL A 14 16.85 -3.41 -17.97
N VAL A 15 16.05 -2.58 -17.31
CA VAL A 15 15.83 -1.19 -17.70
C VAL A 15 16.51 -0.26 -16.69
N LEU A 16 17.08 0.85 -17.16
CA LEU A 16 17.68 1.84 -16.25
C LEU A 16 16.59 2.66 -15.57
N ASN A 17 15.76 3.38 -16.31
CA ASN A 17 14.59 4.08 -15.75
C ASN A 17 13.37 3.78 -16.61
N ILE A 18 12.19 3.69 -15.99
CA ILE A 18 10.91 3.55 -16.69
C ILE A 18 10.06 4.75 -16.32
N GLU A 19 9.77 5.60 -17.29
CA GLU A 19 8.90 6.75 -17.08
C GLU A 19 7.71 6.68 -18.04
N ILE A 20 6.50 6.65 -17.48
CA ILE A 20 5.25 6.53 -18.23
C ILE A 20 4.35 7.71 -17.84
N TYR A 21 4.07 8.57 -18.81
CA TYR A 21 3.30 9.80 -18.64
C TYR A 21 1.99 9.78 -19.44
N GLY A 22 1.10 10.73 -19.14
CA GLY A 22 -0.13 10.95 -19.90
C GLY A 22 -1.04 9.73 -19.85
N TYR A 23 -1.32 9.09 -20.99
CA TYR A 23 -2.16 7.89 -21.08
C TYR A 23 -1.35 6.62 -21.36
N GLY A 24 -0.06 6.62 -21.04
CA GLY A 24 0.82 5.47 -21.25
C GLY A 24 0.39 4.25 -20.41
N PHE A 25 0.70 3.06 -20.92
CA PHE A 25 0.22 1.81 -20.34
C PHE A 25 1.31 0.73 -20.32
N LEU A 26 1.62 0.23 -19.12
CA LEU A 26 2.40 -0.98 -18.93
C LEU A 26 1.44 -2.13 -18.57
N ASN A 27 1.46 -3.18 -19.37
CA ASN A 27 0.56 -4.32 -19.23
C ASN A 27 1.38 -5.61 -19.16
N MET A 28 1.55 -6.12 -17.95
CA MET A 28 2.26 -7.35 -17.65
C MET A 28 1.23 -8.42 -17.30
N LYS A 29 1.28 -9.55 -18.02
CA LYS A 29 0.39 -10.69 -17.80
C LYS A 29 1.21 -11.96 -17.70
N GLU A 30 0.58 -13.00 -17.16
CA GLU A 30 1.16 -14.34 -17.08
C GLU A 30 2.51 -14.29 -16.35
N ASP A 31 3.62 -14.62 -17.00
CA ASP A 31 4.93 -14.78 -16.33
C ASP A 31 5.91 -13.65 -16.70
N ASN A 32 5.41 -12.46 -17.01
CA ASN A 32 6.24 -11.32 -17.40
C ASN A 32 7.10 -10.83 -16.23
N VAL A 33 8.41 -10.67 -16.45
CA VAL A 33 9.36 -10.17 -15.46
C VAL A 33 10.07 -8.92 -15.95
N ILE A 34 10.00 -7.82 -15.21
CA ILE A 34 10.83 -6.63 -15.43
C ILE A 34 11.79 -6.49 -14.26
N MET A 35 13.05 -6.20 -14.57
CA MET A 35 14.04 -5.75 -13.59
C MET A 35 14.46 -4.32 -13.93
N SER A 36 14.33 -3.38 -13.00
CA SER A 36 14.85 -2.01 -13.19
C SER A 36 15.99 -1.75 -12.22
N GLU A 37 17.09 -1.21 -12.72
CA GLU A 37 18.21 -0.77 -11.90
C GLU A 37 18.03 0.66 -11.36
N GLY A 38 17.14 1.45 -11.96
CA GLY A 38 16.83 2.81 -11.54
C GLY A 38 15.33 3.02 -11.38
N ASN A 39 14.94 4.29 -11.38
CA ASN A 39 13.64 4.72 -10.89
C ASN A 39 12.53 4.44 -11.89
N VAL A 40 11.35 4.16 -11.36
CA VAL A 40 10.14 3.92 -12.11
C VAL A 40 9.07 4.90 -11.70
N LEU A 41 8.58 5.66 -12.68
CA LEU A 41 7.62 6.73 -12.48
C LEU A 41 6.43 6.58 -13.42
N PHE A 42 5.24 6.57 -12.83
CA PHE A 42 3.96 6.64 -13.52
C PHE A 42 3.27 7.95 -13.13
N ASN A 43 3.02 8.83 -14.11
CA ASN A 43 2.34 10.11 -13.91
C ASN A 43 1.23 10.34 -14.96
N GLY A 44 0.41 11.38 -14.80
CA GLY A 44 -0.76 11.61 -15.64
C GLY A 44 -1.92 10.66 -15.33
N PHE A 45 -2.49 10.09 -16.38
CA PHE A 45 -3.50 9.04 -16.38
C PHE A 45 -2.89 7.68 -16.75
N SER A 46 -1.60 7.51 -16.49
CA SER A 46 -0.87 6.30 -16.87
C SER A 46 -1.35 5.10 -16.07
N LYS A 47 -1.15 3.91 -16.64
CA LYS A 47 -1.63 2.67 -16.06
C LYS A 47 -0.52 1.63 -16.01
N CYS A 48 -0.45 0.90 -14.92
CA CYS A 48 0.39 -0.26 -14.73
C CYS A 48 -0.50 -1.42 -14.28
N VAL A 49 -0.54 -2.50 -15.07
CA VAL A 49 -1.28 -3.71 -14.75
C VAL A 49 -0.30 -4.86 -14.68
N LEU A 50 -0.33 -5.58 -13.57
CA LEU A 50 0.41 -6.81 -13.33
C LEU A 50 -0.63 -7.90 -13.03
N ASP A 51 -0.64 -8.97 -13.81
CA ASP A 51 -1.58 -10.08 -13.70
C ASP A 51 -0.86 -11.42 -13.89
N GLY A 52 -1.42 -12.50 -13.35
CA GLY A 52 -0.79 -13.81 -13.33
C GLY A 52 0.38 -13.88 -12.35
N MET A 53 1.51 -14.43 -12.76
CA MET A 53 2.76 -14.50 -11.98
C MET A 53 3.75 -13.38 -12.36
N SER A 54 3.27 -12.25 -12.89
CA SER A 54 4.15 -11.19 -13.37
C SER A 54 4.88 -10.52 -12.21
N MET A 55 6.18 -10.25 -12.39
CA MET A 55 7.06 -9.69 -11.35
C MET A 55 7.74 -8.42 -11.81
N PHE A 56 7.72 -7.39 -10.98
CA PHE A 56 8.42 -6.14 -11.22
C PHE A 56 9.41 -5.88 -10.08
N THR A 57 10.69 -6.12 -10.34
CA THR A 57 11.77 -6.01 -9.36
C THR A 57 12.60 -4.77 -9.63
N LEU A 58 12.81 -3.94 -8.61
CA LEU A 58 13.26 -2.57 -8.76
C LEU A 58 14.37 -2.29 -7.75
N LYS A 59 15.53 -1.81 -8.19
CA LYS A 59 16.54 -1.25 -7.28
C LYS A 59 16.27 0.22 -7.00
N GLY A 60 15.77 0.94 -8.00
CA GLY A 60 15.34 2.34 -7.86
C GLY A 60 13.92 2.49 -7.30
N SER A 61 13.55 3.75 -7.05
CA SER A 61 12.28 4.10 -6.42
C SER A 61 11.12 3.82 -7.36
N VAL A 62 9.93 3.66 -6.78
CA VAL A 62 8.71 3.38 -7.54
C VAL A 62 7.67 4.38 -7.15
N GLU A 63 7.18 5.13 -8.13
CA GLU A 63 6.31 6.26 -7.88
C GLU A 63 5.10 6.25 -8.81
N PHE A 64 3.92 6.37 -8.21
CA PHE A 64 2.64 6.55 -8.89
C PHE A 64 2.03 7.88 -8.46
N GLY A 65 1.95 8.81 -9.40
CA GLY A 65 1.49 10.17 -9.16
C GLY A 65 0.26 10.57 -9.96
N GLU A 66 -0.20 11.80 -9.71
CA GLU A 66 -1.32 12.45 -10.37
C GLU A 66 -2.61 11.60 -10.38
N SER A 67 -3.02 11.01 -11.50
CA SER A 67 -4.20 10.13 -11.61
C SER A 67 -3.83 8.76 -12.17
N SER A 68 -2.57 8.35 -11.97
CA SER A 68 -2.08 7.05 -12.41
C SER A 68 -2.72 5.91 -11.63
N THR A 69 -2.77 4.73 -12.25
CA THR A 69 -3.35 3.53 -11.62
C THR A 69 -2.38 2.36 -11.66
N LEU A 70 -2.21 1.71 -10.52
CA LEU A 70 -1.54 0.43 -10.40
C LEU A 70 -2.57 -0.65 -10.05
N SER A 71 -2.57 -1.75 -10.80
CA SER A 71 -3.42 -2.92 -10.55
C SER A 71 -2.56 -4.17 -10.48
N LEU A 72 -2.65 -4.91 -9.37
CA LEU A 72 -2.03 -6.23 -9.21
C LEU A 72 -3.13 -7.29 -9.06
N LYS A 73 -2.98 -8.41 -9.76
CA LYS A 73 -3.89 -9.55 -9.70
C LYS A 73 -3.15 -10.88 -9.75
N GLY A 74 -3.77 -11.94 -9.22
CA GLY A 74 -3.20 -13.29 -9.21
C GLY A 74 -2.05 -13.41 -8.23
N TYR A 75 -0.91 -13.89 -8.70
CA TYR A 75 0.35 -14.05 -7.96
C TYR A 75 1.37 -12.96 -8.34
N SER A 76 0.89 -11.81 -8.81
CA SER A 76 1.76 -10.75 -9.28
C SER A 76 2.47 -10.04 -8.13
N SER A 77 3.65 -9.48 -8.40
CA SER A 77 4.43 -8.81 -7.37
C SER A 77 5.21 -7.59 -7.83
N ILE A 78 5.36 -6.64 -6.91
CA ILE A 78 6.33 -5.55 -7.00
C ILE A 78 7.26 -5.63 -5.79
N SER A 79 8.57 -5.61 -6.06
CA SER A 79 9.60 -5.53 -5.04
C SER A 79 10.53 -4.36 -5.32
N SER A 80 10.77 -3.49 -4.34
CA SER A 80 11.77 -2.43 -4.44
C SER A 80 12.74 -2.40 -3.25
N GLU A 81 13.99 -2.02 -3.50
CA GLU A 81 14.97 -1.77 -2.42
C GLU A 81 14.85 -0.35 -1.82
N THR A 82 14.11 0.52 -2.49
CA THR A 82 14.03 1.97 -2.20
C THR A 82 12.57 2.39 -2.04
N PRO A 83 12.29 3.68 -1.75
CA PRO A 83 10.93 4.10 -1.41
C PRO A 83 9.90 3.79 -2.50
N PHE A 84 8.71 3.42 -2.03
CA PHE A 84 7.52 3.22 -2.85
C PHE A 84 6.51 4.32 -2.53
N GLY A 85 6.24 5.21 -3.48
CA GLY A 85 5.44 6.41 -3.30
C GLY A 85 4.16 6.40 -4.13
N ILE A 86 3.03 6.75 -3.49
CA ILE A 86 1.75 6.96 -4.16
C ILE A 86 1.22 8.34 -3.77
N TYR A 87 1.02 9.21 -4.74
CA TYR A 87 0.67 10.61 -4.51
C TYR A 87 -0.39 11.17 -5.45
N GLY A 88 -0.93 12.33 -5.10
CA GLY A 88 -2.01 12.96 -5.87
C GLY A 88 -3.31 12.17 -5.72
N ASN A 89 -4.03 11.98 -6.82
CA ASN A 89 -5.23 11.13 -6.95
C ASN A 89 -4.89 9.70 -7.41
N ALA A 90 -3.62 9.27 -7.34
CA ALA A 90 -3.23 7.95 -7.81
C ALA A 90 -3.93 6.83 -7.03
N VAL A 91 -4.23 5.73 -7.72
CA VAL A 91 -4.93 4.57 -7.16
C VAL A 91 -4.08 3.33 -7.30
N THR A 92 -3.96 2.57 -6.22
CA THR A 92 -3.35 1.25 -6.22
C THR A 92 -4.34 0.23 -5.70
N GLU A 93 -4.58 -0.77 -6.52
CA GLU A 93 -5.47 -1.88 -6.21
C GLU A 93 -4.70 -3.19 -6.38
N ALA A 94 -4.82 -4.07 -5.39
CA ALA A 94 -4.22 -5.38 -5.42
C ALA A 94 -5.19 -6.41 -4.85
N GLN A 95 -5.27 -7.55 -5.55
CA GLN A 95 -6.21 -8.62 -5.24
C GLN A 95 -5.55 -10.01 -5.33
N ASP A 96 -6.26 -10.99 -4.79
CA ASP A 96 -5.85 -12.40 -4.74
C ASP A 96 -4.57 -12.60 -3.91
N ASP A 97 -3.52 -13.19 -4.45
CA ASP A 97 -2.25 -13.50 -3.76
C ASP A 97 -1.14 -12.49 -4.10
N SER A 98 -1.52 -11.27 -4.51
CA SER A 98 -0.57 -10.25 -4.97
C SER A 98 0.29 -9.69 -3.84
N ILE A 99 1.53 -9.28 -4.16
CA ILE A 99 2.50 -8.80 -3.16
C ILE A 99 3.12 -7.47 -3.59
N ILE A 100 3.08 -6.48 -2.69
CA ILE A 100 3.89 -5.26 -2.80
C ILE A 100 4.84 -5.23 -1.61
N MET A 101 6.14 -5.24 -1.88
CA MET A 101 7.15 -5.19 -0.82
C MET A 101 8.25 -4.18 -1.12
N THR A 102 8.73 -3.52 -0.08
CA THR A 102 9.95 -2.73 -0.15
C THR A 102 10.79 -2.89 1.11
N THR A 103 12.11 -2.80 0.97
CA THR A 103 13.01 -2.71 2.12
C THR A 103 13.08 -1.28 2.71
N SER A 104 12.34 -0.35 2.12
CA SER A 104 12.33 1.07 2.48
C SER A 104 10.92 1.54 2.83
N THR A 105 10.71 2.85 2.82
CA THR A 105 9.44 3.49 3.16
C THR A 105 8.39 3.28 2.07
N ILE A 106 7.16 3.03 2.48
CA ILE A 106 5.97 3.15 1.64
C ILE A 106 5.20 4.39 2.07
N SER A 107 4.86 5.28 1.14
CA SER A 107 4.14 6.52 1.45
C SER A 107 2.93 6.72 0.55
N PHE A 108 1.78 6.96 1.16
CA PHE A 108 0.55 7.41 0.51
C PHE A 108 0.30 8.87 0.89
N TYR A 109 0.19 9.76 -0.09
CA TYR A 109 0.00 11.20 0.12
C TYR A 109 -1.08 11.77 -0.81
N GLY A 110 -1.66 12.91 -0.43
CA GLY A 110 -2.66 13.62 -1.23
C GLY A 110 -4.04 12.99 -1.07
N THR A 111 -4.70 12.68 -2.18
CA THR A 111 -6.01 12.03 -2.29
C THR A 111 -5.89 10.60 -2.81
N SER A 112 -4.70 10.01 -2.62
CA SER A 112 -4.35 8.69 -3.13
C SER A 112 -5.15 7.58 -2.45
N LYS A 113 -5.29 6.45 -3.14
CA LYS A 113 -6.07 5.31 -2.65
C LYS A 113 -5.27 4.02 -2.73
N LEU A 114 -5.32 3.25 -1.65
CA LEU A 114 -4.87 1.87 -1.58
C LEU A 114 -6.06 0.97 -1.32
N LEU A 115 -6.24 -0.04 -2.16
CA LEU A 115 -7.29 -1.05 -2.06
C LEU A 115 -6.64 -2.43 -2.08
N LEU A 116 -6.65 -3.13 -0.96
CA LEU A 116 -6.12 -4.50 -0.86
C LEU A 116 -7.26 -5.48 -0.57
N HIS A 117 -7.36 -6.53 -1.37
CA HIS A 117 -8.41 -7.53 -1.28
C HIS A 117 -7.83 -8.95 -1.15
N ASN A 118 -8.62 -9.89 -0.61
CA ASN A 118 -8.27 -11.31 -0.50
C ASN A 118 -6.94 -11.53 0.23
N ALA A 119 -6.02 -12.34 -0.28
CA ALA A 119 -4.77 -12.72 0.39
C ALA A 119 -3.59 -11.76 0.10
N THR A 120 -3.87 -10.56 -0.40
CA THR A 120 -2.87 -9.58 -0.77
C THR A 120 -2.00 -9.16 0.41
N MET A 121 -0.71 -8.93 0.16
CA MET A 121 0.25 -8.47 1.16
C MET A 121 0.92 -7.15 0.76
N LEU A 122 0.94 -6.18 1.68
CA LEU A 122 1.76 -4.98 1.62
C LEU A 122 2.79 -5.01 2.74
N ALA A 123 4.07 -4.97 2.38
CA ALA A 123 5.17 -5.10 3.34
C ALA A 123 6.23 -4.01 3.17
N SER A 124 6.63 -3.39 4.28
CA SER A 124 7.77 -2.46 4.33
C SER A 124 8.70 -2.84 5.48
N SER A 125 10.00 -3.03 5.25
CA SER A 125 10.93 -3.19 6.37
C SER A 125 11.36 -1.88 7.01
N SER A 126 10.67 -0.77 6.75
CA SER A 126 10.93 0.51 7.42
C SER A 126 9.61 1.14 7.84
N THR A 127 9.16 2.19 7.13
CA THR A 127 7.97 2.93 7.52
C THR A 127 6.87 2.78 6.47
N LEU A 128 5.64 2.50 6.90
CA LEU A 128 4.45 2.70 6.08
C LEU A 128 3.69 3.91 6.58
N SER A 129 3.47 4.88 5.69
CA SER A 129 2.83 6.14 6.03
C SER A 129 1.64 6.50 5.15
N PHE A 130 0.61 7.06 5.79
CA PHE A 130 -0.53 7.67 5.13
C PHE A 130 -0.62 9.15 5.54
N TYR A 131 -0.71 10.03 4.54
CA TYR A 131 -0.72 11.48 4.66
C TYR A 131 -1.87 12.11 3.85
N GLY A 132 -2.26 13.33 4.23
CA GLY A 132 -3.28 14.10 3.53
C GLY A 132 -4.66 13.48 3.67
N ASN A 133 -5.40 13.40 2.56
CA ASN A 133 -6.72 12.78 2.44
C ASN A 133 -6.62 11.38 1.80
N SER A 134 -5.49 10.69 2.01
CA SER A 134 -5.28 9.36 1.45
C SER A 134 -6.17 8.33 2.12
N ILE A 135 -6.56 7.31 1.38
CA ILE A 135 -7.49 6.27 1.83
C ILE A 135 -6.84 4.90 1.66
N GLY A 136 -6.85 4.09 2.71
CA GLY A 136 -6.53 2.66 2.67
C GLY A 136 -7.76 1.81 2.98
N ILE A 137 -8.09 0.86 2.12
CA ILE A 137 -9.15 -0.12 2.38
C ILE A 137 -8.56 -1.51 2.23
N PHE A 138 -8.72 -2.32 3.27
CA PHE A 138 -8.21 -3.67 3.36
C PHE A 138 -9.40 -4.60 3.61
N ASP A 139 -9.58 -5.61 2.76
CA ASP A 139 -10.71 -6.53 2.81
C ASP A 139 -10.27 -7.99 2.61
N GLY A 140 -11.12 -8.94 2.97
CA GLY A 140 -10.79 -10.36 2.92
C GLY A 140 -9.73 -10.71 3.95
N SER A 141 -8.61 -11.27 3.53
CA SER A 141 -7.47 -11.66 4.37
C SER A 141 -6.25 -10.75 4.18
N ALA A 142 -6.46 -9.52 3.66
CA ALA A 142 -5.38 -8.65 3.25
C ALA A 142 -4.47 -8.30 4.44
N GLY A 143 -3.17 -8.41 4.22
CA GLY A 143 -2.14 -8.21 5.24
C GLY A 143 -1.33 -6.96 5.00
N LEU A 144 -1.12 -6.19 6.07
CA LEU A 144 -0.19 -5.08 6.10
C LEU A 144 0.86 -5.36 7.18
N THR A 145 2.13 -5.33 6.80
CA THR A 145 3.25 -5.51 7.73
C THR A 145 4.27 -4.39 7.54
N SER A 146 4.66 -3.71 8.60
CA SER A 146 5.79 -2.78 8.53
C SER A 146 6.54 -2.70 9.84
N GLU A 147 7.80 -2.25 9.85
CA GLU A 147 8.45 -1.98 11.14
C GLU A 147 7.73 -0.88 11.90
N THR A 148 7.55 0.27 11.24
CA THR A 148 6.83 1.39 11.79
C THR A 148 5.66 1.72 10.90
N ILE A 149 4.47 1.74 11.47
CA ILE A 149 3.29 2.23 10.75
C ILE A 149 2.99 3.60 11.33
N ALA A 150 3.27 4.61 10.53
CA ALA A 150 3.19 6.00 10.94
C ALA A 150 2.02 6.70 10.24
N TYR A 151 1.00 7.08 11.00
CA TYR A 151 -0.07 7.96 10.53
C TYR A 151 0.37 9.35 10.88
N VAL A 152 0.78 10.14 9.90
CA VAL A 152 1.59 11.30 10.27
C VAL A 152 0.84 12.61 10.13
N TYR A 153 0.00 12.87 9.09
CA TYR A 153 -0.78 14.13 9.04
C TYR A 153 -1.97 14.09 8.07
N GLY A 154 -3.11 14.74 8.41
CA GLY A 154 -4.27 14.97 7.52
C GLY A 154 -5.50 14.10 7.82
N ASP A 155 -6.55 14.21 7.01
CA ASP A 155 -7.80 13.42 7.10
C ASP A 155 -7.65 12.00 6.49
N ALA A 156 -6.47 11.41 6.60
CA ALA A 156 -6.20 10.09 6.05
C ALA A 156 -7.05 9.03 6.78
N ASN A 157 -7.62 8.10 6.01
CA ASN A 157 -8.54 7.09 6.54
C ASN A 157 -8.07 5.70 6.15
N ILE A 158 -7.95 4.81 7.14
CA ILE A 158 -7.69 3.39 6.90
C ILE A 158 -8.83 2.56 7.46
N THR A 159 -9.39 1.69 6.61
CA THR A 159 -10.49 0.80 6.95
C THR A 159 -10.06 -0.65 6.74
N PHE A 160 -10.25 -1.48 7.76
CA PHE A 160 -10.08 -2.94 7.70
C PHE A 160 -11.46 -3.61 7.70
N LYS A 161 -11.62 -4.65 6.88
CA LYS A 161 -12.83 -5.46 6.73
C LYS A 161 -12.47 -6.94 6.72
N GLY A 162 -13.46 -7.79 7.02
CA GLY A 162 -13.26 -9.24 7.04
C GLY A 162 -12.20 -9.66 8.06
N THR A 163 -11.21 -10.42 7.58
CA THR A 163 -10.05 -10.94 8.33
C THR A 163 -8.75 -10.18 8.06
N SER A 164 -8.83 -9.00 7.44
CA SER A 164 -7.65 -8.19 7.14
C SER A 164 -6.94 -7.75 8.42
N ARG A 165 -5.62 -7.59 8.34
CA ARG A 165 -4.76 -7.39 9.52
C ARG A 165 -3.63 -6.40 9.29
N ILE A 166 -3.21 -5.79 10.39
CA ILE A 166 -2.10 -4.84 10.46
C ILE A 166 -1.10 -5.31 11.52
N ILE A 167 0.18 -5.44 11.15
CA ILE A 167 1.24 -5.96 12.02
C ILE A 167 2.44 -5.00 11.99
N PRO A 168 2.47 -3.98 12.89
CA PRO A 168 3.68 -3.22 13.13
C PRO A 168 4.69 -4.07 13.92
N THR A 169 5.93 -4.22 13.44
CA THR A 169 6.96 -4.98 14.18
C THR A 169 7.65 -4.13 15.26
N ASN A 170 7.67 -2.81 15.11
CA ASN A 170 8.24 -1.86 16.07
C ASN A 170 7.16 -0.97 16.69
N SER A 171 6.55 -0.07 15.90
CA SER A 171 5.64 0.95 16.44
C SER A 171 4.45 1.28 15.55
N LEU A 172 3.39 1.79 16.18
CA LEU A 172 2.20 2.34 15.53
C LEU A 172 1.99 3.76 16.09
N SER A 173 2.14 4.79 15.25
CA SER A 173 2.04 6.20 15.67
C SER A 173 0.88 6.91 14.98
N CYS A 174 0.10 7.71 15.72
CA CYS A 174 -0.95 8.54 15.17
C CYS A 174 -0.65 10.03 15.40
N GLY A 175 -0.60 10.80 14.31
CA GLY A 175 -0.25 12.22 14.29
C GLY A 175 -1.39 13.14 14.69
N ASP A 176 -1.04 14.40 14.93
CA ASP A 176 -1.82 15.42 15.66
C ASP A 176 -3.11 15.91 14.95
N ARG A 177 -3.55 15.32 13.83
CA ARG A 177 -4.77 15.73 13.11
C ARG A 177 -5.54 14.60 12.40
N GLY A 178 -5.19 13.33 12.62
CA GLY A 178 -5.83 12.21 11.93
C GLY A 178 -6.92 11.52 12.75
N CYS A 179 -8.10 11.28 12.16
CA CYS A 179 -9.09 10.37 12.74
C CYS A 179 -8.68 8.92 12.44
N PHE A 180 -8.28 8.19 13.47
CA PHE A 180 -7.94 6.78 13.34
C PHE A 180 -9.17 5.90 13.60
N CYS A 181 -9.80 5.46 12.51
CA CYS A 181 -10.94 4.53 12.55
C CYS A 181 -10.48 3.10 12.30
N ILE A 182 -9.98 2.42 13.33
CA ILE A 182 -9.75 0.99 13.22
C ILE A 182 -11.07 0.24 13.40
N GLY A 183 -11.67 -0.19 12.29
CA GLY A 183 -12.67 -1.27 12.30
C GLY A 183 -11.96 -2.62 12.30
N ILE A 184 -11.61 -3.16 13.47
CA ILE A 184 -11.07 -4.53 13.57
C ILE A 184 -12.20 -5.48 13.88
N VAL A 185 -12.34 -6.52 13.07
CA VAL A 185 -13.34 -7.56 13.30
C VAL A 185 -12.75 -8.76 14.09
N TYR A 186 -11.41 -8.95 14.18
CA TYR A 186 -10.82 -10.03 14.99
C TYR A 186 -9.42 -9.77 15.60
N ASN A 187 -9.18 -10.47 16.72
CA ASN A 187 -8.13 -10.31 17.74
C ASN A 187 -6.69 -10.41 17.22
N TYR A 188 -5.85 -9.40 17.50
CA TYR A 188 -4.63 -9.49 18.33
C TYR A 188 -3.82 -8.18 18.19
N PHE A 189 -3.53 -7.50 19.31
CA PHE A 189 -2.50 -6.46 19.38
C PHE A 189 -1.60 -6.75 20.56
N GLU A 190 -0.29 -6.75 20.35
CA GLU A 190 0.70 -7.10 21.38
C GLU A 190 1.62 -5.93 21.77
N LYS A 191 1.48 -4.73 21.19
CA LYS A 191 2.42 -3.59 21.41
C LYS A 191 1.76 -2.23 21.64
N GLN A 192 2.55 -1.30 22.20
CA GLN A 192 2.17 0.03 22.69
C GLN A 192 1.69 0.96 21.57
N PHE A 193 0.66 1.77 21.84
CA PHE A 193 0.18 2.83 20.95
C PHE A 193 0.51 4.20 21.57
N ASN A 194 0.99 5.14 20.76
CA ASN A 194 1.10 6.55 21.12
C ASN A 194 0.18 7.35 20.20
N CYS A 195 -0.99 7.76 20.72
CA CYS A 195 -1.93 8.66 20.04
C CYS A 195 -1.91 10.01 20.74
N TRP A 196 -1.51 11.06 20.02
CA TRP A 196 -1.53 12.42 20.52
C TRP A 196 -2.87 13.06 20.08
N SER A 197 -3.79 13.19 21.03
CA SER A 197 -4.91 14.16 21.00
C SER A 197 -6.24 13.83 20.28
N TYR A 198 -6.47 12.65 19.68
CA TYR A 198 -7.77 12.32 19.04
C TYR A 198 -8.36 10.96 19.43
N LYS A 199 -9.69 10.83 19.26
CA LYS A 199 -10.47 9.63 19.59
C LYS A 199 -10.12 8.49 18.63
N LEU A 200 -9.55 7.42 19.16
CA LEU A 200 -9.56 6.11 18.52
C LEU A 200 -10.99 5.57 18.55
N TYR A 201 -11.63 5.46 17.39
CA TYR A 201 -12.92 4.78 17.29
C TYR A 201 -12.67 3.32 16.92
N VAL A 202 -12.60 2.48 17.94
CA VAL A 202 -12.63 1.02 17.77
C VAL A 202 -14.08 0.59 17.68
N TYR A 203 -14.55 0.28 16.47
CA TYR A 203 -15.86 -0.31 16.29
C TYR A 203 -15.72 -1.83 16.41
N GLN A 204 -16.29 -2.39 17.50
CA GLN A 204 -16.31 -3.81 17.88
C GLN A 204 -14.95 -4.45 18.26
N CYS A 205 -14.49 -4.21 19.48
CA CYS A 205 -13.50 -5.09 20.13
C CYS A 205 -14.18 -5.96 21.20
N LYS A 206 -14.11 -7.29 21.07
CA LYS A 206 -14.31 -8.19 22.22
C LYS A 206 -13.06 -8.10 23.11
N CYS A 207 -13.07 -7.11 24.02
CA CYS A 207 -12.07 -6.88 25.06
C CYS A 207 -10.64 -6.61 24.58
N SER A 208 -10.26 -5.34 24.48
CA SER A 208 -8.86 -4.94 24.34
C SER A 208 -8.45 -4.02 25.49
N TYR A 209 -7.20 -4.18 25.96
CA TYR A 209 -6.58 -3.35 26.98
C TYR A 209 -5.67 -2.33 26.29
N PHE A 210 -5.72 -1.07 26.72
CA PHE A 210 -4.74 -0.07 26.34
C PHE A 210 -4.15 0.58 27.59
N ASN A 211 -2.82 0.55 27.68
CA ASN A 211 -2.03 1.06 28.81
C ASN A 211 -2.48 0.56 30.20
N GLY A 212 -2.74 -0.75 30.31
CA GLY A 212 -3.21 -1.38 31.56
C GLY A 212 -4.67 -1.11 31.93
N ARG A 213 -5.42 -0.37 31.11
CA ARG A 213 -6.85 -0.10 31.32
C ARG A 213 -7.71 -0.89 30.34
N LYS A 214 -8.74 -1.57 30.87
CA LYS A 214 -9.72 -2.33 30.09
C LYS A 214 -10.66 -1.35 29.38
N PHE A 215 -10.72 -1.40 28.06
CA PHE A 215 -11.73 -0.65 27.31
C PHE A 215 -13.02 -1.46 27.30
N ILE A 216 -14.07 -0.92 27.93
CA ILE A 216 -15.42 -1.47 27.87
C ILE A 216 -16.08 -0.85 26.65
N CYS A 217 -16.36 -1.67 25.63
CA CYS A 217 -17.18 -1.27 24.49
C CYS A 217 -18.63 -1.13 24.98
N LYS A 218 -19.26 0.01 24.69
CA LYS A 218 -20.72 0.18 24.79
C LYS A 218 -21.33 -0.06 23.42
#